data_AF-A0A6N7PSA1-F1
#
_entry.id   AF-A0A6N7PSA1-F1
#
_cell.length_a   1.000
_cell.length_b   1.000
_cell.length_c   1.000
_cell.angle_alpha   90.00
_cell.angle_beta   90.00
_cell.angle_gamma   90.00
#
_symmetry.space_group_name_H-M   'P 1'
#
loop_
_entity.id
_entity.type
_entity.pdbx_description
1 polymer ?
#
loop_
_entity_poly.entity_id
_entity_poly.type
_entity_poly.pdbx_seq_one_letter_code
_entity_poly.pdbx_strand_id
1 'polypeptide(L)'
;MKALGLLLALAITAGCAPSVVWLGHSPDRRHHLEVLESAGKQRVRVDGVDGVEYLGIGIESIVWSADGRRLAYPARREKGWSLVVDGQAGPVFEGLGEVALSPDGGHVAYAAARGGAWFVVLDGEPGPAFDAILEGTLLFGHGGRFAYVARQNASVRAVVDGAAGPLYDGIGALRFSEDGAAVAHVGRRGEEAFFWMNGRESPPAEAIAYHALAPRGGRFAYVAKREGKWRVTVDGAESAPYARISEVSFSEDGAHVVYAGGRPDGEVIVLDDEEGPPYDEIAPGSLVFGDAGQKLSYAARRGRGWHVVVNGEEGPAYDAVDRPVLARRGSTFGYVAASRGARFVVLDGREQRPFAWAGDLVLSADGRYHAYLADDGERMHVVHDGVPTPFDSVIAGTLVHAEEGPSWACLVVDRAARRLFIVIDGAKKRALDGEELAAAMTQPRLETRALRARDAELLRRWVAAELGITRRPKAHAR
;
A
#
# COMPACT_ATOMS: atom_id res chain seq x y z
N MET A 1 53.16 -49.93 8.05
CA MET A 1 53.30 -49.04 6.86
C MET A 1 52.28 -47.92 7.02
N LYS A 2 52.54 -46.89 7.84
CA LYS A 2 53.22 -45.61 7.53
C LYS A 2 52.68 -44.86 6.31
N ALA A 3 51.81 -43.86 6.54
CA ALA A 3 51.93 -42.46 6.11
C ALA A 3 50.67 -41.69 6.59
N LEU A 4 50.77 -40.85 7.62
CA LEU A 4 50.98 -39.40 7.54
C LEU A 4 49.71 -38.64 7.08
N GLY A 5 48.87 -38.26 8.04
CA GLY A 5 47.84 -37.23 7.88
C GLY A 5 48.12 -36.11 8.85
N LEU A 6 48.63 -35.00 8.33
CA LEU A 6 49.04 -33.80 9.06
C LEU A 6 47.86 -33.25 9.88
N LEU A 7 48.04 -33.12 11.19
CA LEU A 7 47.23 -32.25 12.03
C LEU A 7 47.46 -30.81 11.59
N LEU A 8 46.58 -30.28 10.74
CA LEU A 8 46.41 -28.83 10.65
C LEU A 8 45.50 -28.43 11.81
N ALA A 9 46.12 -27.97 12.90
CA ALA A 9 45.41 -27.23 13.93
C ALA A 9 44.81 -25.97 13.27
N LEU A 10 43.52 -26.02 12.92
CA LEU A 10 42.78 -24.80 12.66
C LEU A 10 42.55 -24.14 14.02
N ALA A 11 43.43 -23.20 14.34
CA ALA A 11 43.25 -22.26 15.42
C ALA A 11 41.84 -21.66 15.31
N ILE A 12 41.03 -21.82 16.36
CA ILE A 12 39.83 -21.02 16.55
C ILE A 12 40.35 -19.60 16.82
N THR A 13 40.52 -18.81 15.76
CA THR A 13 40.56 -17.37 15.90
C THR A 13 39.15 -16.95 16.29
N ALA A 14 38.94 -16.69 17.58
CA ALA A 14 37.87 -15.80 18.03
C ALA A 14 38.18 -14.41 17.45
N GLY A 15 37.86 -14.20 16.18
CA GLY A 15 38.34 -13.06 15.40
C GLY A 15 37.22 -12.48 14.56
N CYS A 16 36.77 -11.27 14.94
CA CYS A 16 36.33 -10.17 14.08
C CYS A 16 35.46 -10.50 12.84
N ALA A 17 34.66 -11.57 12.85
CA ALA A 17 33.66 -11.77 11.82
C ALA A 17 32.55 -10.72 12.04
N PRO A 18 32.20 -9.92 11.03
CA PRO A 18 31.10 -8.98 11.15
C PRO A 18 29.81 -9.73 11.46
N SER A 19 29.03 -9.23 12.43
CA SER A 19 27.69 -9.75 12.73
C SER A 19 26.65 -9.05 11.87
N VAL A 20 25.73 -9.81 11.28
CA VAL A 20 24.55 -9.25 10.62
C VAL A 20 23.61 -8.71 11.70
N VAL A 21 23.27 -7.43 11.63
CA VAL A 21 22.33 -6.77 12.56
C VAL A 21 20.99 -6.46 11.91
N TRP A 22 20.92 -6.46 10.58
CA TRP A 22 19.68 -6.30 9.84
C TRP A 22 19.78 -6.91 8.44
N LEU A 23 18.64 -7.39 7.93
CA LEU A 23 18.50 -7.98 6.60
C LEU A 23 17.28 -7.40 5.88
N GLY A 24 17.37 -7.23 4.57
CA GLY A 24 16.25 -6.79 3.74
C GLY A 24 16.45 -7.10 2.25
N HIS A 25 15.46 -6.71 1.45
CA HIS A 25 15.45 -6.91 0.01
C HIS A 25 14.94 -5.67 -0.72
N SER A 26 15.34 -5.50 -1.99
CA SER A 26 14.65 -4.57 -2.88
C SER A 26 13.17 -4.95 -3.05
N PRO A 27 12.28 -4.02 -3.45
CA PRO A 27 10.86 -4.30 -3.67
C PRO A 27 10.62 -5.42 -4.69
N ASP A 28 11.45 -5.48 -5.73
CA ASP A 28 11.44 -6.55 -6.75
C ASP A 28 12.17 -7.82 -6.31
N ARG A 29 12.70 -7.85 -5.08
CA ARG A 29 13.42 -8.95 -4.43
C ARG A 29 14.64 -9.46 -5.20
N ARG A 30 15.17 -8.69 -6.14
CA ARG A 30 16.38 -9.04 -6.90
C ARG A 30 17.67 -8.74 -6.15
N HIS A 31 17.63 -7.77 -5.25
CA HIS A 31 18.77 -7.37 -4.44
C HIS A 31 18.55 -7.78 -2.99
N HIS A 32 19.61 -8.29 -2.37
CA HIS A 32 19.69 -8.60 -0.95
C HIS A 32 20.55 -7.57 -0.24
N LEU A 33 20.08 -7.09 0.90
CA LEU A 33 20.78 -6.10 1.72
C LEU A 33 21.04 -6.66 3.11
N GLU A 34 22.28 -6.52 3.56
CA GLU A 34 22.69 -6.80 4.94
C GLU A 34 23.24 -5.52 5.56
N VAL A 35 22.89 -5.25 6.82
CA VAL A 35 23.64 -4.31 7.65
C VAL A 35 24.52 -5.13 8.57
N LEU A 36 25.83 -4.90 8.47
CA LEU A 36 26.87 -5.63 9.17
C LEU A 36 27.49 -4.74 10.23
N GLU A 37 27.76 -5.30 11.40
CA GLU A 37 28.46 -4.65 12.49
C GLU A 37 29.80 -5.34 12.77
N SER A 38 30.87 -4.55 12.88
CA SER A 38 32.18 -5.02 13.31
C SER A 38 32.94 -3.89 14.00
N ALA A 39 33.57 -4.19 15.14
CA ALA A 39 34.36 -3.24 15.92
C ALA A 39 33.64 -1.90 16.22
N GLY A 40 32.33 -1.95 16.51
CA GLY A 40 31.51 -0.77 16.82
C GLY A 40 31.21 0.15 15.62
N LYS A 41 31.43 -0.35 14.40
CA LYS A 41 31.05 0.32 13.15
C LYS A 41 30.08 -0.55 12.38
N GLN A 42 29.26 0.10 11.56
CA GLN A 42 28.29 -0.56 10.70
C GLN A 42 28.54 -0.24 9.22
N ARG A 43 28.23 -1.19 8.35
CA ARG A 43 28.24 -1.01 6.89
C ARG A 43 27.05 -1.69 6.25
N VAL A 44 26.63 -1.16 5.11
CA VAL A 44 25.63 -1.78 4.24
C VAL A 44 26.35 -2.67 3.23
N ARG A 45 25.88 -3.89 3.05
CA ARG A 45 26.30 -4.82 2.01
C ARG A 45 25.13 -5.10 1.09
N VAL A 46 25.34 -4.96 -0.22
CA VAL A 46 24.33 -5.27 -1.25
C VAL A 46 24.88 -6.36 -2.14
N ASP A 47 24.16 -7.47 -2.26
CA ASP A 47 24.53 -8.63 -3.08
C ASP A 47 25.99 -9.11 -2.88
N GLY A 48 26.42 -9.15 -1.61
CA GLY A 48 27.78 -9.55 -1.24
C GLY A 48 28.84 -8.45 -1.36
N VAL A 49 28.50 -7.28 -1.90
CA VAL A 49 29.42 -6.14 -2.05
C VAL A 49 29.33 -5.23 -0.83
N ASP A 50 30.42 -5.15 -0.07
CA ASP A 50 30.54 -4.29 1.11
C ASP A 50 30.66 -2.81 0.73
N GLY A 51 29.84 -1.98 1.37
CA GLY A 51 29.95 -0.52 1.34
C GLY A 51 30.93 0.04 2.36
N VAL A 52 30.94 1.38 2.46
CA VAL A 52 31.78 2.14 3.41
C VAL A 52 31.34 1.87 4.87
N GLU A 53 32.31 1.88 5.79
CA GLU A 53 32.05 1.80 7.23
C GLU A 53 31.67 3.15 7.84
N TYR A 54 30.63 3.12 8.67
CA TYR A 54 30.09 4.26 9.39
C TYR A 54 29.97 3.94 10.89
N LEU A 55 29.78 4.97 11.72
CA LEU A 55 29.56 4.78 13.17
C LEU A 55 28.19 4.15 13.48
N GLY A 56 27.30 4.10 12.50
CA GLY A 56 25.97 3.51 12.61
C GLY A 56 25.16 3.78 11.33
N ILE A 57 24.21 2.90 11.05
CA ILE A 57 23.25 3.02 9.94
C ILE A 57 21.85 3.27 10.52
N GLY A 58 21.14 4.25 9.96
CA GLY A 58 19.74 4.49 10.28
C GLY A 58 18.85 3.45 9.62
N ILE A 59 18.82 2.24 10.18
CA ILE A 59 18.11 1.07 9.63
C ILE A 59 16.63 1.38 9.32
N GLU A 60 15.98 2.18 10.15
CA GLU A 60 14.57 2.58 10.02
C GLU A 60 14.25 3.42 8.77
N SER A 61 15.28 3.99 8.13
CA SER A 61 15.14 4.89 6.99
C SER A 61 15.93 4.41 5.77
N ILE A 62 16.18 3.10 5.68
CA ILE A 62 16.69 2.46 4.46
C ILE A 62 15.55 2.41 3.44
N VAL A 63 15.74 3.03 2.28
CA VAL A 63 14.70 3.11 1.23
C VAL A 63 15.25 2.69 -0.14
N TRP A 64 14.45 1.92 -0.87
CA TRP A 64 14.70 1.55 -2.26
C TRP A 64 13.78 2.33 -3.20
N SER A 65 14.23 2.60 -4.43
CA SER A 65 13.30 2.97 -5.51
C SER A 65 12.35 1.80 -5.81
N ALA A 66 11.18 2.10 -6.36
CA ALA A 66 10.17 1.09 -6.67
C ALA A 66 10.69 -0.01 -7.62
N ASP A 67 11.61 0.34 -8.52
CA ASP A 67 12.26 -0.59 -9.44
C ASP A 67 13.48 -1.34 -8.85
N GLY A 68 13.80 -1.09 -7.58
CA GLY A 68 14.90 -1.72 -6.86
C GLY A 68 16.30 -1.28 -7.29
N ARG A 69 16.44 -0.24 -8.12
CA ARG A 69 17.75 0.17 -8.65
C ARG A 69 18.50 1.21 -7.82
N ARG A 70 17.79 1.99 -7.02
CA ARG A 70 18.35 3.06 -6.19
C ARG A 70 18.19 2.70 -4.73
N LEU A 71 19.22 2.94 -3.94
CA LEU A 71 19.21 2.71 -2.49
C LEU A 71 19.67 3.98 -1.77
N ALA A 72 18.89 4.43 -0.78
CA ALA A 72 19.29 5.51 0.11
C ALA A 72 19.18 5.09 1.58
N TYR A 73 20.14 5.51 2.40
CA TYR A 73 20.14 5.23 3.84
C TYR A 73 20.91 6.29 4.65
N PRO A 74 20.43 6.68 5.84
CA PRO A 74 21.20 7.54 6.74
C PRO A 74 22.40 6.79 7.32
N ALA A 75 23.53 7.49 7.39
CA ALA A 75 24.76 6.95 7.98
C ALA A 75 25.39 7.96 8.94
N ARG A 76 25.75 7.49 10.14
CA ARG A 76 26.38 8.30 11.19
C ARG A 76 27.87 8.41 10.94
N ARG A 77 28.37 9.64 10.96
CA ARG A 77 29.78 10.04 10.84
C ARG A 77 30.21 10.78 12.11
N GLU A 78 31.49 11.08 12.23
CA GLU A 78 32.05 11.73 13.43
C GLU A 78 31.37 13.06 13.77
N LYS A 79 31.02 13.86 12.76
CA LYS A 79 30.47 15.22 12.91
C LYS A 79 28.96 15.31 12.72
N GLY A 80 28.25 14.17 12.62
CA GLY A 80 26.80 14.14 12.38
C GLY A 80 26.38 13.03 11.44
N TRP A 81 25.30 13.26 10.69
CA TRP A 81 24.67 12.30 9.80
C TRP A 81 24.81 12.71 8.34
N SER A 82 24.99 11.74 7.44
CA SER A 82 24.94 11.93 5.99
C SER A 82 23.95 10.94 5.39
N LEU A 83 23.16 11.38 4.40
CA LEU A 83 22.43 10.45 3.56
C LEU A 83 23.40 9.83 2.57
N VAL A 84 23.43 8.50 2.50
CA VAL A 84 24.17 7.76 1.48
C VAL A 84 23.18 7.37 0.39
N VAL A 85 23.51 7.69 -0.85
CA VAL A 85 22.72 7.32 -2.04
C VAL A 85 23.63 6.54 -2.97
N ASP A 86 23.27 5.29 -3.26
CA ASP A 86 24.04 4.37 -4.11
C ASP A 86 25.52 4.28 -3.74
N GLY A 87 25.78 4.19 -2.43
CA GLY A 87 27.13 4.11 -1.85
C GLY A 87 27.88 5.45 -1.74
N GLN A 88 27.30 6.55 -2.21
CA GLN A 88 27.90 7.89 -2.13
C GLN A 88 27.30 8.70 -0.98
N ALA A 89 28.14 9.09 -0.02
CA ALA A 89 27.71 9.91 1.12
C ALA A 89 27.61 11.40 0.74
N GLY A 90 26.46 12.00 1.01
CA GLY A 90 26.20 13.42 0.84
C GLY A 90 26.80 14.31 1.97
N PRO A 91 26.31 15.57 2.07
CA PRO A 91 26.75 16.50 3.10
C PRO A 91 26.48 15.98 4.52
N VAL A 92 27.17 16.57 5.52
CA VAL A 92 26.96 16.27 6.94
C VAL A 92 25.96 17.25 7.55
N PHE A 93 25.05 16.71 8.34
CA PHE A 93 24.01 17.44 9.08
C PHE A 93 24.02 17.02 10.56
N GLU A 94 23.48 17.85 11.43
CA GLU A 94 23.38 17.55 12.87
C GLU A 94 22.44 16.37 13.12
N GLY A 95 21.38 16.27 12.32
CA GLY A 95 20.42 15.17 12.32
C GLY A 95 19.82 14.94 10.94
N LEU A 96 19.33 13.74 10.71
CA LEU A 96 18.50 13.36 9.56
C LEU A 96 17.18 12.79 10.06
N GLY A 97 16.11 13.05 9.31
CA GLY A 97 14.77 12.53 9.55
C GLY A 97 14.33 11.61 8.41
N GLU A 98 13.05 11.72 8.05
CA GLU A 98 12.42 10.96 6.96
C GLU A 98 13.21 11.09 5.65
N VAL A 99 13.31 9.98 4.91
CA VAL A 99 13.96 9.87 3.60
C VAL A 99 12.94 9.30 2.61
N ALA A 100 12.86 9.89 1.43
CA ALA A 100 11.98 9.45 0.35
C ALA A 100 12.71 9.44 -1.00
N LEU A 101 12.33 8.50 -1.86
CA LEU A 101 12.69 8.45 -3.27
C LEU A 101 11.45 8.68 -4.11
N SER A 102 11.57 9.38 -5.24
CA SER A 102 10.47 9.50 -6.20
C SER A 102 10.10 8.14 -6.81
N PRO A 103 8.87 7.96 -7.33
CA PRO A 103 8.44 6.67 -7.89
C PRO A 103 9.35 6.13 -9.00
N ASP A 104 9.93 7.01 -9.82
CA ASP A 104 10.90 6.68 -10.88
C ASP A 104 12.35 6.54 -10.38
N GLY A 105 12.61 6.80 -9.09
CA GLY A 105 13.93 6.81 -8.48
C GLY A 105 14.82 7.96 -8.95
N GLY A 106 14.30 8.94 -9.68
CA GLY A 106 15.05 10.08 -10.19
C GLY A 106 15.47 11.08 -9.12
N HIS A 107 14.63 11.25 -8.09
CA HIS A 107 14.79 12.26 -7.05
C HIS A 107 14.90 11.66 -5.66
N VAL A 108 15.69 12.30 -4.80
CA VAL A 108 15.87 11.95 -3.39
C VAL A 108 15.54 13.15 -2.53
N ALA A 109 14.61 12.98 -1.58
CA ALA A 109 14.30 14.00 -0.58
C ALA A 109 14.55 13.47 0.83
N TYR A 110 15.05 14.32 1.73
CA TYR A 110 15.20 13.97 3.13
C TYR A 110 15.13 15.17 4.07
N ALA A 111 14.58 14.97 5.26
CA ALA A 111 14.61 15.98 6.31
C ALA A 111 16.00 16.03 6.96
N ALA A 112 16.53 17.23 7.17
CA ALA A 112 17.85 17.45 7.76
C ALA A 112 17.84 18.62 8.75
N ALA A 113 18.70 18.54 9.76
CA ALA A 113 18.89 19.57 10.77
C ALA A 113 20.26 20.24 10.66
N ARG A 114 20.29 21.57 10.73
CA ARG A 114 21.53 22.37 10.82
C ARG A 114 21.26 23.69 11.54
N GLY A 115 22.09 24.05 12.50
CA GLY A 115 21.99 25.32 13.22
C GLY A 115 20.68 25.47 14.00
N GLY A 116 20.13 24.36 14.51
CA GLY A 116 18.87 24.36 15.27
C GLY A 116 17.59 24.46 14.44
N ALA A 117 17.68 24.49 13.11
CA ALA A 117 16.53 24.47 12.21
C ALA A 117 16.48 23.18 11.38
N TRP A 118 15.26 22.81 10.97
CA TRP A 118 14.99 21.69 10.07
C TRP A 118 14.57 22.18 8.68
N PHE A 119 14.98 21.46 7.64
CA PHE A 119 14.57 21.69 6.25
C PHE A 119 14.54 20.36 5.49
N VAL A 120 13.85 20.33 4.37
CA VAL A 120 13.94 19.21 3.42
C VAL A 120 15.01 19.52 2.40
N VAL A 121 15.92 18.58 2.18
CA VAL A 121 16.90 18.62 1.08
C VAL A 121 16.33 17.80 -0.06
N LEU A 122 16.20 18.41 -1.25
CA LEU A 122 15.82 17.74 -2.49
C LEU A 122 17.04 17.73 -3.43
N ASP A 123 17.50 16.55 -3.82
CA ASP A 123 18.63 16.36 -4.74
C ASP A 123 19.90 17.16 -4.38
N GLY A 124 20.14 17.31 -3.07
CA GLY A 124 21.28 18.05 -2.52
C GLY A 124 21.00 19.52 -2.21
N GLU A 125 19.89 20.08 -2.69
CA GLU A 125 19.51 21.47 -2.48
C GLU A 125 18.58 21.63 -1.26
N PRO A 126 18.98 22.41 -0.23
CA PRO A 126 18.16 22.63 0.95
C PRO A 126 16.99 23.59 0.66
N GLY A 127 15.79 23.21 1.11
CA GLY A 127 14.60 24.05 1.07
C GLY A 127 14.48 25.04 2.24
N PRO A 128 13.29 25.63 2.45
CA PRO A 128 13.06 26.59 3.52
C PRO A 128 13.27 25.98 4.91
N ALA A 129 13.73 26.82 5.86
CA ALA A 129 13.99 26.44 7.24
C ALA A 129 12.75 26.57 8.14
N PHE A 130 12.59 25.61 9.05
CA PHE A 130 11.45 25.42 9.94
C PHE A 130 11.89 24.92 11.32
N ASP A 131 10.95 24.93 12.27
CA ASP A 131 11.21 24.40 13.63
C ASP A 131 11.29 22.87 13.63
N ALA A 132 10.52 22.22 12.75
CA ALA A 132 10.51 20.77 12.55
C ALA A 132 9.87 20.41 11.20
N ILE A 133 10.20 19.23 10.67
CA ILE A 133 9.44 18.55 9.62
C ILE A 133 8.58 17.46 10.28
N LEU A 134 7.30 17.38 9.94
CA LEU A 134 6.42 16.37 10.51
C LEU A 134 6.68 15.02 9.83
N GLU A 135 6.89 14.00 10.65
CA GLU A 135 7.14 12.62 10.20
C GLU A 135 5.96 12.05 9.42
N GLY A 136 6.25 11.32 8.33
CA GLY A 136 5.26 10.64 7.51
C GLY A 136 4.54 11.58 6.53
N THR A 137 5.09 12.78 6.32
CA THR A 137 4.48 13.79 5.43
C THR A 137 5.31 14.08 4.20
N LEU A 138 6.54 13.60 4.10
CA LEU A 138 7.40 13.79 2.93
C LEU A 138 6.94 12.85 1.80
N LEU A 139 6.28 13.42 0.78
CA LEU A 139 5.67 12.69 -0.32
C LEU A 139 6.23 13.15 -1.68
N PHE A 140 6.34 12.21 -2.62
CA PHE A 140 6.56 12.49 -4.03
C PHE A 140 5.29 12.26 -4.84
N GLY A 141 5.01 13.14 -5.78
CA GLY A 141 4.17 12.91 -6.95
C GLY A 141 5.02 12.47 -8.16
N HIS A 142 4.38 12.28 -9.31
CA HIS A 142 5.08 12.07 -10.57
C HIS A 142 5.83 13.32 -11.04
N GLY A 143 6.87 13.11 -11.86
CA GLY A 143 7.67 14.19 -12.46
C GLY A 143 8.52 14.97 -11.46
N GLY A 144 8.84 14.38 -10.30
CA GLY A 144 9.68 15.00 -9.28
C GLY A 144 8.97 16.00 -8.38
N ARG A 145 7.65 16.16 -8.51
CA ARG A 145 6.86 16.97 -7.58
C ARG A 145 6.93 16.40 -6.18
N PHE A 146 6.94 17.26 -5.18
CA PHE A 146 7.08 16.82 -3.79
C PHE A 146 6.35 17.74 -2.81
N ALA A 147 5.96 17.18 -1.67
CA ALA A 147 5.30 17.93 -0.61
C ALA A 147 5.70 17.41 0.77
N TYR A 148 5.63 18.28 1.78
CA TYR A 148 5.81 17.92 3.18
C TYR A 148 5.08 18.91 4.09
N VAL A 149 4.84 18.52 5.35
CA VAL A 149 4.31 19.43 6.37
C VAL A 149 5.43 19.84 7.31
N ALA A 150 5.55 21.15 7.53
CA ALA A 150 6.55 21.71 8.41
C ALA A 150 5.92 22.57 9.51
N ARG A 151 6.56 22.58 10.68
CA ARG A 151 6.16 23.39 11.82
C ARG A 151 6.84 24.76 11.77
N GLN A 152 6.04 25.80 12.00
CA GLN A 152 6.49 27.18 12.12
C GLN A 152 5.80 27.82 13.34
N ASN A 153 6.55 28.00 14.42
CA ASN A 153 6.06 28.38 15.74
C ASN A 153 5.01 27.39 16.28
N ALA A 154 3.82 27.89 16.62
CA ALA A 154 2.67 27.12 17.10
C ALA A 154 1.81 26.55 15.96
N SER A 155 2.14 26.85 14.70
CA SER A 155 1.36 26.46 13.52
C SER A 155 2.14 25.50 12.64
N VAL A 156 1.45 24.90 11.68
CA VAL A 156 2.03 24.07 10.62
C VAL A 156 1.62 24.60 9.25
N ARG A 157 2.40 24.27 8.22
CA ARG A 157 2.06 24.53 6.82
C ARG A 157 2.58 23.43 5.91
N ALA A 158 1.85 23.17 4.83
CA ALA A 158 2.35 22.34 3.76
C ALA A 158 3.36 23.15 2.94
N VAL A 159 4.44 22.52 2.54
CA VAL A 159 5.36 23.01 1.52
C VAL A 159 5.17 22.11 0.31
N VAL A 160 4.87 22.71 -0.84
CA VAL A 160 4.66 22.01 -2.10
C VAL A 160 5.65 22.57 -3.10
N ASP A 161 6.47 21.70 -3.69
CA ASP A 161 7.45 22.08 -4.70
C ASP A 161 8.35 23.26 -4.24
N GLY A 162 8.73 23.25 -2.96
CA GLY A 162 9.53 24.30 -2.31
C GLY A 162 8.75 25.56 -1.87
N ALA A 163 7.49 25.72 -2.26
CA ALA A 163 6.65 26.85 -1.90
C ALA A 163 5.82 26.57 -0.65
N ALA A 164 5.93 27.43 0.37
CA ALA A 164 5.22 27.28 1.64
C ALA A 164 3.77 27.83 1.54
N GLY A 165 2.78 26.97 1.76
CA GLY A 165 1.34 27.27 1.73
C GLY A 165 0.80 27.96 2.99
N PRO A 166 -0.52 28.10 3.20
CA PRO A 166 -1.08 28.81 4.35
C PRO A 166 -0.72 28.18 5.71
N LEU A 167 -0.83 28.97 6.79
CA LEU A 167 -0.64 28.49 8.16
C LEU A 167 -1.94 27.90 8.73
N TYR A 168 -1.81 26.78 9.42
CA TYR A 168 -2.90 26.07 10.09
C TYR A 168 -2.48 25.63 11.49
N ASP A 169 -3.45 25.34 12.36
CA ASP A 169 -3.21 24.69 13.65
C ASP A 169 -2.84 23.22 13.46
N GLY A 170 -3.32 22.61 12.37
CA GLY A 170 -3.01 21.25 11.97
C GLY A 170 -3.30 21.01 10.49
N ILE A 171 -2.52 20.14 9.87
CA ILE A 171 -2.75 19.63 8.52
C ILE A 171 -2.88 18.12 8.59
N GLY A 172 -3.90 17.59 7.93
CA GLY A 172 -4.08 16.16 7.72
C GLY A 172 -4.25 15.85 6.24
N ALA A 173 -4.14 14.57 5.93
CA ALA A 173 -4.57 14.02 4.64
C ALA A 173 -3.86 14.65 3.42
N LEU A 174 -2.60 15.07 3.58
CA LEU A 174 -1.75 15.51 2.48
C LEU A 174 -1.54 14.36 1.50
N ARG A 175 -1.80 14.59 0.21
CA ARG A 175 -1.61 13.60 -0.86
C ARG A 175 -1.46 14.23 -2.23
N PHE A 176 -0.85 13.49 -3.15
CA PHE A 176 -0.92 13.74 -4.59
C PHE A 176 -2.08 12.96 -5.24
N SER A 177 -2.54 13.40 -6.41
CA SER A 177 -3.30 12.55 -7.34
C SER A 177 -2.40 11.43 -7.85
N GLU A 178 -3.01 10.38 -8.41
CA GLU A 178 -2.26 9.23 -8.90
C GLU A 178 -1.23 9.64 -9.95
N ASP A 179 -1.59 10.50 -10.91
CA ASP A 179 -0.69 11.07 -11.91
C ASP A 179 0.27 12.16 -11.38
N GLY A 180 0.24 12.48 -10.08
CA GLY A 180 1.06 13.51 -9.46
C GLY A 180 0.72 14.96 -9.82
N ALA A 181 -0.26 15.21 -10.69
CA ALA A 181 -0.56 16.55 -11.20
C ALA A 181 -1.28 17.44 -10.17
N ALA A 182 -2.06 16.86 -9.26
CA ALA A 182 -2.71 17.57 -8.19
C ALA A 182 -2.10 17.21 -6.83
N VAL A 183 -2.13 18.17 -5.91
CA VAL A 183 -1.80 17.98 -4.50
C VAL A 183 -2.89 18.63 -3.65
N ALA A 184 -3.31 17.94 -2.60
CA ALA A 184 -4.35 18.40 -1.70
C ALA A 184 -4.02 18.07 -0.25
N HIS A 185 -4.61 18.85 0.66
CA HIS A 185 -4.60 18.56 2.08
C HIS A 185 -5.83 19.18 2.77
N VAL A 186 -6.07 18.77 4.01
CA VAL A 186 -7.08 19.40 4.88
C VAL A 186 -6.36 20.18 5.97
N GLY A 187 -6.59 21.48 6.02
CA GLY A 187 -6.06 22.36 7.06
C GLY A 187 -7.14 22.76 8.07
N ARG A 188 -6.75 23.00 9.32
CA ARG A 188 -7.64 23.48 10.40
C ARG A 188 -7.18 24.83 10.95
N ARG A 189 -8.10 25.76 11.16
CA ARG A 189 -7.89 27.00 11.91
C ARG A 189 -9.03 27.20 12.92
N GLY A 190 -8.73 27.10 14.21
CA GLY A 190 -9.73 27.12 15.26
C GLY A 190 -10.76 26.00 15.12
N GLU A 191 -12.03 26.39 14.96
CA GLU A 191 -13.15 25.46 14.74
C GLU A 191 -13.46 25.22 13.25
N GLU A 192 -12.70 25.85 12.34
CA GLU A 192 -12.93 25.77 10.91
C GLU A 192 -11.94 24.81 10.23
N ALA A 193 -12.44 24.08 9.24
CA ALA A 193 -11.68 23.21 8.36
C ALA A 193 -11.72 23.72 6.92
N PHE A 194 -10.62 23.52 6.20
CA PHE A 194 -10.40 24.00 4.84
C PHE A 194 -9.82 22.88 3.97
N PHE A 195 -10.43 22.64 2.82
CA PHE A 195 -9.83 21.80 1.78
C PHE A 195 -8.93 22.70 0.94
N TRP A 196 -7.65 22.33 0.82
CA TRP A 196 -6.69 23.03 0.00
C TRP A 196 -6.29 22.14 -1.17
N MET A 197 -6.24 22.71 -2.37
CA MET A 197 -5.78 22.04 -3.59
C MET A 197 -5.06 23.02 -4.50
N ASN A 198 -3.85 22.66 -4.95
CA ASN A 198 -3.09 23.38 -5.98
C ASN A 198 -3.09 24.93 -5.79
N GLY A 199 -2.87 25.38 -4.55
CA GLY A 199 -2.80 26.81 -4.21
C GLY A 199 -4.15 27.47 -3.92
N ARG A 200 -5.26 26.75 -3.99
CA ARG A 200 -6.61 27.26 -3.73
C ARG A 200 -7.20 26.62 -2.48
N GLU A 201 -7.90 27.43 -1.71
CA GLU A 201 -8.58 27.00 -0.49
C GLU A 201 -10.10 27.08 -0.65
N SER A 202 -10.82 26.10 -0.10
CA SER A 202 -12.28 26.10 -0.05
C SER A 202 -12.82 27.15 0.93
N PRO A 203 -14.11 27.54 0.85
CA PRO A 203 -14.76 28.25 1.95
C PRO A 203 -14.73 27.41 3.24
N PRO A 204 -14.78 28.05 4.43
CA PRO A 204 -14.72 27.33 5.71
C PRO A 204 -15.86 26.33 5.86
N ALA A 205 -15.60 25.29 6.64
CA ALA A 205 -16.57 24.28 7.05
C ALA A 205 -16.37 23.95 8.53
N GLU A 206 -17.42 23.46 9.20
CA GLU A 206 -17.32 22.96 10.59
C GLU A 206 -16.35 21.77 10.69
N ALA A 207 -16.31 20.94 9.64
CA ALA A 207 -15.40 19.80 9.52
C ALA A 207 -15.25 19.37 8.05
N ILE A 208 -14.14 18.71 7.74
CA ILE A 208 -13.92 18.00 6.47
C ILE A 208 -13.44 16.58 6.80
N ALA A 209 -14.19 15.56 6.37
CA ALA A 209 -13.96 14.17 6.78
C ALA A 209 -13.25 13.31 5.73
N TYR A 210 -13.72 13.39 4.48
CA TYR A 210 -13.20 12.60 3.36
C TYR A 210 -12.87 13.51 2.19
N HIS A 211 -11.88 13.13 1.38
CA HIS A 211 -11.61 13.78 0.10
C HIS A 211 -11.00 12.76 -0.87
N ALA A 212 -11.27 12.96 -2.15
CA ALA A 212 -10.77 12.14 -3.24
C ALA A 212 -10.26 13.04 -4.37
N LEU A 213 -9.13 12.63 -4.96
CA LEU A 213 -8.60 13.21 -6.17
C LEU A 213 -8.85 12.21 -7.29
N ALA A 214 -9.40 12.67 -8.42
CA ALA A 214 -9.47 11.80 -9.59
C ALA A 214 -8.05 11.40 -10.02
N PRO A 215 -7.85 10.20 -10.60
CA PRO A 215 -6.52 9.68 -10.92
C PRO A 215 -5.66 10.64 -11.76
N ARG A 216 -6.26 11.35 -12.70
CA ARG A 216 -5.59 12.33 -13.59
C ARG A 216 -5.53 13.77 -13.06
N GLY A 217 -5.73 13.98 -11.76
CA GLY A 217 -5.54 15.28 -11.09
C GLY A 217 -6.48 16.43 -11.48
N GLY A 218 -7.34 16.26 -12.49
CA GLY A 218 -8.22 17.32 -13.01
C GLY A 218 -9.56 17.47 -12.29
N ARG A 219 -10.00 16.44 -11.55
CA ARG A 219 -11.25 16.44 -10.78
C ARG A 219 -11.01 16.10 -9.32
N PHE A 220 -11.89 16.57 -8.45
CA PHE A 220 -11.78 16.36 -7.02
C PHE A 220 -13.12 16.36 -6.32
N ALA A 221 -13.14 15.70 -5.16
CA ALA A 221 -14.27 15.73 -4.27
C ALA A 221 -13.83 15.87 -2.81
N TYR A 222 -14.60 16.59 -2.00
CA TYR A 222 -14.41 16.62 -0.55
C TYR A 222 -15.74 16.67 0.18
N VAL A 223 -15.75 16.15 1.41
CA VAL A 223 -16.94 15.99 2.24
C VAL A 223 -16.88 17.00 3.38
N ALA A 224 -17.69 18.05 3.29
CA ALA A 224 -17.72 19.15 4.25
C ALA A 224 -18.99 19.12 5.09
N LYS A 225 -18.85 19.44 6.38
CA LYS A 225 -19.97 19.67 7.29
C LYS A 225 -20.28 21.17 7.38
N ARG A 226 -21.53 21.52 7.08
CA ARG A 226 -22.05 22.89 7.13
C ARG A 226 -23.47 22.86 7.65
N GLU A 227 -23.79 23.76 8.58
CA GLU A 227 -25.12 23.85 9.20
C GLU A 227 -25.55 22.51 9.83
N GLY A 228 -24.60 21.79 10.43
CA GLY A 228 -24.86 20.50 11.04
C GLY A 228 -25.06 19.31 10.08
N LYS A 229 -25.00 19.51 8.75
CA LYS A 229 -25.20 18.48 7.73
C LYS A 229 -23.97 18.27 6.86
N TRP A 230 -23.80 17.05 6.34
CA TRP A 230 -22.68 16.70 5.47
C TRP A 230 -23.06 16.85 4.00
N ARG A 231 -22.14 17.35 3.19
CA ARG A 231 -22.30 17.57 1.76
C ARG A 231 -21.04 17.17 1.02
N VAL A 232 -21.19 16.57 -0.16
CA VAL A 232 -20.07 16.34 -1.07
C VAL A 232 -19.95 17.55 -1.97
N THR A 233 -18.75 18.13 -2.06
CA THR A 233 -18.41 19.08 -3.11
C THR A 233 -17.61 18.36 -4.17
N VAL A 234 -18.08 18.34 -5.42
CA VAL A 234 -17.39 17.78 -6.59
C VAL A 234 -17.07 18.92 -7.54
N ASP A 235 -15.80 19.17 -7.81
CA ASP A 235 -15.35 20.23 -8.73
C ASP A 235 -15.95 21.62 -8.42
N GLY A 236 -16.28 21.87 -7.15
CA GLY A 236 -16.91 23.11 -6.66
C GLY A 236 -18.44 23.11 -6.63
N ALA A 237 -19.10 22.11 -7.23
CA ALA A 237 -20.55 21.92 -7.12
C ALA A 237 -20.90 21.12 -5.84
N GLU A 238 -21.88 21.59 -5.07
CA GLU A 238 -22.24 21.02 -3.78
C GLU A 238 -23.51 20.17 -3.89
N SER A 239 -23.48 18.97 -3.30
CA SER A 239 -24.61 18.05 -3.26
C SER A 239 -25.74 18.51 -2.32
N ALA A 240 -26.86 17.78 -2.36
CA ALA A 240 -27.87 17.81 -1.31
C ALA A 240 -27.25 17.49 0.09
N PRO A 241 -27.88 17.94 1.20
CA PRO A 241 -27.39 17.66 2.55
C PRO A 241 -27.77 16.25 3.01
N TYR A 242 -26.83 15.58 3.67
CA TYR A 242 -27.00 14.24 4.25
C TYR A 242 -26.75 14.24 5.76
N ALA A 243 -27.33 13.28 6.47
CA ALA A 243 -27.08 13.10 7.91
C ALA A 243 -25.64 12.61 8.18
N ARG A 244 -25.08 11.83 7.24
CA ARG A 244 -23.70 11.34 7.20
C ARG A 244 -23.32 10.98 5.77
N ILE A 245 -22.02 10.96 5.49
CA ILE A 245 -21.41 10.42 4.27
C ILE A 245 -20.26 9.52 4.74
N SER A 246 -20.08 8.33 4.15
CA SER A 246 -19.08 7.35 4.60
C SER A 246 -17.83 7.25 3.72
N GLU A 247 -17.97 7.39 2.40
CA GLU A 247 -16.88 7.31 1.43
C GLU A 247 -17.20 8.19 0.23
N VAL A 248 -16.15 8.69 -0.45
CA VAL A 248 -16.26 9.31 -1.77
C VAL A 248 -15.14 8.75 -2.65
N SER A 249 -15.49 8.30 -3.86
CA SER A 249 -14.54 7.67 -4.77
C SER A 249 -14.80 8.10 -6.21
N PHE A 250 -13.74 8.14 -7.01
CA PHE A 250 -13.82 8.35 -8.46
C PHE A 250 -13.66 7.02 -9.20
N SER A 251 -14.25 6.91 -10.38
CA SER A 251 -13.88 5.86 -11.34
C SER A 251 -12.41 5.99 -11.78
N GLU A 252 -11.83 4.91 -12.31
CA GLU A 252 -10.41 4.86 -12.72
C GLU A 252 -10.07 5.89 -13.82
N ASP A 253 -11.02 6.18 -14.71
CA ASP A 253 -10.88 7.23 -15.71
C ASP A 253 -11.13 8.65 -15.17
N GLY A 254 -11.66 8.76 -13.94
CA GLY A 254 -12.06 9.98 -13.28
C GLY A 254 -13.40 10.56 -13.75
N ALA A 255 -14.15 9.86 -14.61
CA ALA A 255 -15.39 10.37 -15.20
C ALA A 255 -16.60 10.34 -14.23
N HIS A 256 -16.62 9.39 -13.30
CA HIS A 256 -17.73 9.18 -12.37
C HIS A 256 -17.29 9.40 -10.93
N VAL A 257 -18.20 9.89 -10.09
CA VAL A 257 -18.03 10.02 -8.64
C VAL A 257 -19.15 9.27 -7.92
N VAL A 258 -18.78 8.50 -6.90
CA VAL A 258 -19.72 7.74 -6.09
C VAL A 258 -19.50 8.00 -4.60
N TYR A 259 -20.60 8.08 -3.85
CA TYR A 259 -20.59 8.10 -2.39
C TYR A 259 -21.87 7.49 -1.81
N ALA A 260 -21.82 7.13 -0.53
CA ALA A 260 -23.00 6.69 0.21
C ALA A 260 -23.47 7.81 1.15
N GLY A 261 -24.74 8.20 1.02
CA GLY A 261 -25.39 9.26 1.80
C GLY A 261 -26.45 8.71 2.75
N GLY A 262 -26.45 9.18 4.00
CA GLY A 262 -27.47 8.83 4.99
C GLY A 262 -28.72 9.70 4.87
N ARG A 263 -29.87 9.06 4.64
CA ARG A 263 -31.23 9.62 4.61
C ARG A 263 -32.06 9.10 5.80
N PRO A 264 -33.23 9.70 6.11
CA PRO A 264 -34.09 9.23 7.21
C PRO A 264 -34.59 7.79 7.06
N ASP A 265 -34.72 7.32 5.82
CA ASP A 265 -35.24 6.00 5.42
C ASP A 265 -34.15 4.96 5.12
N GLY A 266 -32.87 5.32 5.28
CA GLY A 266 -31.76 4.41 5.07
C GLY A 266 -30.52 5.09 4.48
N GLU A 267 -29.74 4.34 3.74
CA GLU A 267 -28.60 4.79 2.97
C GLU A 267 -28.91 4.73 1.48
N VAL A 268 -28.45 5.74 0.74
CA VAL A 268 -28.52 5.78 -0.72
C VAL A 268 -27.12 5.84 -1.29
N ILE A 269 -26.91 5.13 -2.41
CA ILE A 269 -25.77 5.39 -3.28
C ILE A 269 -26.09 6.62 -4.11
N VAL A 270 -25.14 7.53 -4.19
CA VAL A 270 -25.19 8.65 -5.11
C VAL A 270 -24.10 8.47 -6.14
N LEU A 271 -24.48 8.33 -7.40
CA LEU A 271 -23.60 8.24 -8.56
C LEU A 271 -23.83 9.48 -9.41
N ASP A 272 -22.81 10.33 -9.56
CA ASP A 272 -22.89 11.57 -10.34
C ASP A 272 -24.09 12.47 -10.00
N ASP A 273 -24.34 12.67 -8.70
CA ASP A 273 -25.45 13.45 -8.13
C ASP A 273 -26.85 12.82 -8.31
N GLU A 274 -26.93 11.60 -8.85
CA GLU A 274 -28.17 10.82 -8.92
C GLU A 274 -28.27 9.82 -7.76
N GLU A 275 -29.34 9.91 -6.97
CA GLU A 275 -29.61 8.98 -5.87
C GLU A 275 -30.24 7.68 -6.38
N GLY A 276 -29.64 6.55 -5.99
CA GLY A 276 -30.19 5.22 -6.16
C GLY A 276 -31.28 4.87 -5.13
N PRO A 277 -31.77 3.62 -5.16
CA PRO A 277 -32.77 3.16 -4.19
C PRO A 277 -32.22 3.14 -2.75
N PRO A 278 -33.08 3.32 -1.74
CA PRO A 278 -32.66 3.23 -0.35
C PRO A 278 -32.38 1.77 0.07
N TYR A 279 -31.40 1.63 0.94
CA TYR A 279 -30.99 0.40 1.61
C TYR A 279 -30.92 0.62 3.12
N ASP A 280 -31.08 -0.43 3.92
CA ASP A 280 -30.92 -0.30 5.38
C ASP A 280 -29.46 0.02 5.74
N GLU A 281 -28.51 -0.46 4.92
CA GLU A 281 -27.08 -0.30 5.10
C GLU A 281 -26.33 -0.56 3.78
N ILE A 282 -25.28 0.21 3.53
CA ILE A 282 -24.29 -0.04 2.47
C ILE A 282 -22.98 -0.41 3.17
N ALA A 283 -22.40 -1.55 2.79
CA ALA A 283 -21.18 -2.05 3.41
C ALA A 283 -20.02 -1.05 3.19
N PRO A 284 -19.36 -0.56 4.26
CA PRO A 284 -18.22 0.34 4.12
C PRO A 284 -17.10 -0.24 3.25
N GLY A 285 -16.55 0.56 2.33
CA GLY A 285 -15.47 0.13 1.43
C GLY A 285 -15.87 -0.86 0.33
N SER A 286 -17.18 -1.13 0.16
CA SER A 286 -17.68 -2.04 -0.87
C SER A 286 -17.88 -1.41 -2.25
N LEU A 287 -17.73 -0.09 -2.36
CA LEU A 287 -17.86 0.66 -3.62
C LEU A 287 -16.68 0.34 -4.54
N VAL A 288 -16.95 -0.35 -5.64
CA VAL A 288 -15.91 -0.78 -6.60
C VAL A 288 -16.35 -0.43 -8.01
N PHE A 289 -15.53 0.40 -8.68
CA PHE A 289 -15.60 0.57 -10.12
C PHE A 289 -14.84 -0.53 -10.85
N GLY A 290 -15.35 -0.95 -12.01
CA GLY A 290 -14.68 -1.85 -12.94
C GLY A 290 -15.06 -1.52 -14.38
N ASP A 291 -14.61 -2.34 -15.34
CA ASP A 291 -14.82 -2.10 -16.78
C ASP A 291 -14.37 -0.69 -17.21
N ALA A 292 -13.13 -0.34 -16.83
CA ALA A 292 -12.54 1.00 -17.02
C ALA A 292 -13.36 2.16 -16.44
N GLY A 293 -14.19 1.91 -15.41
CA GLY A 293 -15.00 2.93 -14.74
C GLY A 293 -16.48 2.92 -15.12
N GLN A 294 -16.88 2.11 -16.11
CA GLN A 294 -18.27 2.06 -16.60
C GLN A 294 -19.21 1.23 -15.71
N LYS A 295 -18.66 0.37 -14.86
CA LYS A 295 -19.44 -0.46 -13.95
C LYS A 295 -19.21 -0.08 -12.51
N LEU A 296 -20.28 0.10 -11.74
CA LEU A 296 -20.24 0.26 -10.30
C LEU A 296 -20.83 -0.98 -9.64
N SER A 297 -20.15 -1.49 -8.62
CA SER A 297 -20.70 -2.50 -7.71
C SER A 297 -20.56 -2.10 -6.26
N TYR A 298 -21.46 -2.62 -5.43
CA TYR A 298 -21.42 -2.47 -3.98
C TYR A 298 -22.23 -3.57 -3.28
N ALA A 299 -21.97 -3.74 -1.99
CA ALA A 299 -22.76 -4.61 -1.14
C ALA A 299 -23.73 -3.76 -0.30
N ALA A 300 -25.01 -4.12 -0.34
CA ALA A 300 -26.07 -3.42 0.37
C ALA A 300 -27.01 -4.40 1.08
N ARG A 301 -27.58 -3.98 2.21
CA ARG A 301 -28.49 -4.78 3.02
C ARG A 301 -29.91 -4.25 2.88
N ARG A 302 -30.85 -5.15 2.65
CA ARG A 302 -32.29 -4.89 2.70
C ARG A 302 -32.99 -5.97 3.52
N GLY A 303 -33.64 -5.55 4.59
CA GLY A 303 -34.17 -6.45 5.61
C GLY A 303 -33.05 -7.30 6.21
N ARG A 304 -33.19 -8.63 6.10
CA ARG A 304 -32.23 -9.61 6.63
C ARG A 304 -31.16 -10.05 5.62
N GLY A 305 -31.31 -9.69 4.35
CA GLY A 305 -30.45 -10.17 3.27
C GLY A 305 -29.41 -9.14 2.85
N TRP A 306 -28.19 -9.60 2.59
CA TRP A 306 -27.16 -8.87 1.88
C TRP A 306 -27.25 -9.16 0.38
N HIS A 307 -27.11 -8.12 -0.42
CA HIS A 307 -27.16 -8.14 -1.88
C HIS A 307 -25.88 -7.53 -2.42
N VAL A 308 -25.37 -8.06 -3.53
CA VAL A 308 -24.44 -7.33 -4.38
C VAL A 308 -25.25 -6.66 -5.47
N VAL A 309 -25.09 -5.34 -5.59
CA VAL A 309 -25.70 -4.53 -6.65
C VAL A 309 -24.64 -4.23 -7.68
N VAL A 310 -24.96 -4.43 -8.96
CA VAL A 310 -24.07 -4.11 -10.08
C VAL A 310 -24.84 -3.26 -11.08
N ASN A 311 -24.36 -2.05 -11.37
CA ASN A 311 -25.03 -1.09 -12.27
C ASN A 311 -26.50 -0.82 -11.92
N GLY A 312 -26.82 -0.78 -10.64
CA GLY A 312 -28.18 -0.59 -10.15
C GLY A 312 -29.05 -1.86 -10.17
N GLU A 313 -28.56 -2.98 -10.72
CA GLU A 313 -29.24 -4.26 -10.70
C GLU A 313 -28.90 -5.03 -9.41
N GLU A 314 -29.92 -5.30 -8.60
CA GLU A 314 -29.79 -6.00 -7.32
C GLU A 314 -29.77 -7.52 -7.52
N GLY A 315 -28.72 -8.17 -7.02
CA GLY A 315 -28.58 -9.62 -7.03
C GLY A 315 -29.42 -10.35 -5.96
N PRO A 316 -29.28 -11.68 -5.86
CA PRO A 316 -29.94 -12.49 -4.85
C PRO A 316 -29.58 -12.07 -3.41
N ALA A 317 -30.45 -12.44 -2.46
CA ALA A 317 -30.24 -12.21 -1.04
C ALA A 317 -29.42 -13.33 -0.39
N TYR A 318 -28.40 -12.96 0.38
CA TYR A 318 -27.52 -13.87 1.11
C TYR A 318 -27.46 -13.52 2.60
N ASP A 319 -26.98 -14.45 3.43
CA ASP A 319 -26.79 -14.21 4.87
C ASP A 319 -25.64 -13.22 5.12
N ALA A 320 -24.61 -13.26 4.26
CA ALA A 320 -23.52 -12.29 4.19
C ALA A 320 -22.88 -12.31 2.80
N VAL A 321 -22.25 -11.20 2.41
CA VAL A 321 -21.41 -11.11 1.21
C VAL A 321 -20.10 -10.40 1.56
N ASP A 322 -19.01 -10.84 0.93
CA ASP A 322 -17.74 -10.13 0.96
C ASP A 322 -17.74 -8.99 -0.06
N ARG A 323 -16.72 -8.12 0.03
CA ARG A 323 -16.52 -7.03 -0.93
C ARG A 323 -16.46 -7.58 -2.37
N PRO A 324 -17.22 -7.00 -3.31
CA PRO A 324 -17.18 -7.42 -4.71
C PRO A 324 -15.82 -7.14 -5.36
N VAL A 325 -15.47 -7.97 -6.34
CA VAL A 325 -14.23 -7.90 -7.13
C VAL A 325 -14.63 -7.77 -8.59
N LEU A 326 -14.16 -6.72 -9.26
CA LEU A 326 -14.40 -6.51 -10.69
C LEU A 326 -13.08 -6.64 -11.45
N ALA A 327 -13.15 -7.19 -12.66
CA ALA A 327 -12.04 -7.13 -13.59
C ALA A 327 -11.76 -5.66 -13.99
N ARG A 328 -10.47 -5.29 -14.07
CA ARG A 328 -10.06 -3.91 -14.39
C ARG A 328 -10.49 -3.49 -15.79
N ARG A 329 -10.29 -4.38 -16.78
CA ARG A 329 -10.54 -4.14 -18.21
C ARG A 329 -11.59 -5.09 -18.80
N GLY A 330 -12.17 -5.95 -17.97
CA GLY A 330 -13.17 -6.94 -18.37
C GLY A 330 -14.53 -6.64 -17.76
N SER A 331 -15.55 -7.32 -18.27
CA SER A 331 -16.93 -7.18 -17.78
C SER A 331 -17.25 -8.11 -16.60
N THR A 332 -16.35 -9.04 -16.28
CA THR A 332 -16.51 -10.06 -15.23
C THR A 332 -16.44 -9.46 -13.84
N PHE A 333 -17.33 -9.93 -12.97
CA PHE A 333 -17.32 -9.62 -11.56
C PHE A 333 -17.59 -10.86 -10.72
N GLY A 334 -17.20 -10.79 -9.45
CA GLY A 334 -17.59 -11.80 -8.49
C GLY A 334 -17.48 -11.34 -7.05
N TYR A 335 -18.00 -12.17 -6.16
CA TYR A 335 -17.98 -11.96 -4.73
C TYR A 335 -18.09 -13.30 -4.02
N VAL A 336 -17.74 -13.32 -2.74
CA VAL A 336 -18.01 -14.49 -1.89
C VAL A 336 -19.31 -14.24 -1.17
N ALA A 337 -20.20 -15.23 -1.17
CA ALA A 337 -21.47 -15.20 -0.45
C ALA A 337 -21.53 -16.31 0.59
N ALA A 338 -22.28 -16.06 1.66
CA ALA A 338 -22.66 -17.05 2.65
C ALA A 338 -24.18 -17.27 2.59
N SER A 339 -24.60 -18.53 2.49
CA SER A 339 -26.02 -18.89 2.55
C SER A 339 -26.20 -20.27 3.16
N ARG A 340 -27.15 -20.41 4.09
CA ARG A 340 -27.55 -21.70 4.68
C ARG A 340 -26.36 -22.48 5.28
N GLY A 341 -25.41 -21.77 5.87
CA GLY A 341 -24.24 -22.35 6.54
C GLY A 341 -23.08 -22.78 5.62
N ALA A 342 -23.16 -22.48 4.31
CA ALA A 342 -22.06 -22.68 3.37
C ALA A 342 -21.54 -21.34 2.82
N ARG A 343 -20.30 -21.32 2.34
CA ARG A 343 -19.72 -20.20 1.57
C ARG A 343 -19.40 -20.65 0.15
N PHE A 344 -19.60 -19.75 -0.82
CA PHE A 344 -19.30 -19.99 -2.22
C PHE A 344 -18.95 -18.68 -2.91
N VAL A 345 -18.22 -18.79 -4.02
CA VAL A 345 -18.02 -17.66 -4.93
C VAL A 345 -19.25 -17.55 -5.83
N VAL A 346 -19.68 -16.33 -6.11
CA VAL A 346 -20.62 -15.99 -7.19
C VAL A 346 -19.82 -15.28 -8.28
N LEU A 347 -19.87 -15.78 -9.52
CA LEU A 347 -19.24 -15.17 -10.69
C LEU A 347 -20.31 -14.82 -11.71
N ASP A 348 -20.39 -13.57 -12.11
CA ASP A 348 -21.36 -13.07 -13.10
C ASP A 348 -22.80 -13.56 -12.82
N GLY A 349 -23.20 -13.50 -11.54
CA GLY A 349 -24.51 -13.94 -11.05
C GLY A 349 -24.69 -15.46 -10.90
N ARG A 350 -23.66 -16.27 -11.16
CA ARG A 350 -23.71 -17.73 -11.04
C ARG A 350 -22.99 -18.20 -9.79
N GLU A 351 -23.74 -18.87 -8.91
CA GLU A 351 -23.20 -19.53 -7.72
C GLU A 351 -22.28 -20.70 -8.13
N GLN A 352 -21.05 -20.67 -7.62
CA GLN A 352 -20.08 -21.74 -7.77
C GLN A 352 -20.30 -22.82 -6.72
N ARG A 353 -19.49 -23.89 -6.78
CA ARG A 353 -19.53 -24.99 -5.81
C ARG A 353 -19.44 -24.45 -4.36
N PRO A 354 -20.32 -24.92 -3.44
CA PRO A 354 -20.26 -24.55 -2.03
C PRO A 354 -19.15 -25.29 -1.27
N PHE A 355 -18.61 -24.60 -0.27
CA PHE A 355 -17.55 -25.04 0.62
C PHE A 355 -17.87 -24.69 2.08
N ALA A 356 -17.17 -25.32 3.03
CA ALA A 356 -17.26 -24.95 4.44
C ALA A 356 -16.74 -23.52 4.66
N TRP A 357 -15.69 -23.15 3.93
CA TRP A 357 -15.19 -21.78 3.83
C TRP A 357 -14.73 -21.47 2.41
N ALA A 358 -14.92 -20.23 1.97
CA ALA A 358 -14.38 -19.68 0.74
C ALA A 358 -14.03 -18.20 0.94
N GLY A 359 -12.99 -17.72 0.26
CA GLY A 359 -12.43 -16.38 0.43
C GLY A 359 -11.39 -16.00 -0.64
N ASP A 360 -10.81 -14.81 -0.53
CA ASP A 360 -9.71 -14.34 -1.36
C ASP A 360 -9.92 -14.46 -2.88
N LEU A 361 -11.12 -14.11 -3.36
CA LEU A 361 -11.38 -14.08 -4.79
C LEU A 361 -10.45 -13.06 -5.48
N VAL A 362 -9.74 -13.50 -6.51
CA VAL A 362 -8.93 -12.67 -7.40
C VAL A 362 -9.29 -12.94 -8.86
N LEU A 363 -9.27 -11.87 -9.67
CA LEU A 363 -9.51 -11.93 -11.11
C LEU A 363 -8.25 -11.45 -11.86
N SER A 364 -8.02 -12.05 -13.03
CA SER A 364 -7.16 -11.46 -14.07
C SER A 364 -7.66 -10.08 -14.50
N ALA A 365 -6.78 -9.25 -15.07
CA ALA A 365 -7.15 -7.89 -15.44
C ALA A 365 -8.24 -7.85 -16.53
N ASP A 366 -8.25 -8.83 -17.44
CA ASP A 366 -9.28 -9.00 -18.49
C ASP A 366 -10.51 -9.80 -18.02
N GLY A 367 -10.49 -10.33 -16.79
CA GLY A 367 -11.57 -11.11 -16.20
C GLY A 367 -11.71 -12.54 -16.72
N ARG A 368 -10.82 -13.01 -17.61
CA ARG A 368 -10.94 -14.35 -18.22
C ARG A 368 -10.61 -15.49 -17.27
N TYR A 369 -9.73 -15.22 -16.32
CA TYR A 369 -9.22 -16.17 -15.34
C TYR A 369 -9.53 -15.69 -13.93
N HIS A 370 -9.80 -16.64 -13.03
CA HIS A 370 -10.07 -16.36 -11.62
C HIS A 370 -9.47 -17.42 -10.71
N ALA A 371 -9.08 -17.00 -9.51
CA ALA A 371 -8.68 -17.89 -8.43
C ALA A 371 -9.37 -17.50 -7.12
N TYR A 372 -9.62 -18.46 -6.26
CA TYR A 372 -10.06 -18.21 -4.89
C TYR A 372 -9.57 -19.31 -3.95
N LEU A 373 -9.59 -19.03 -2.65
CA LEU A 373 -9.32 -20.02 -1.63
C LEU A 373 -10.60 -20.68 -1.16
N ALA A 374 -10.54 -21.99 -0.91
CA ALA A 374 -11.66 -22.77 -0.41
C ALA A 374 -11.21 -23.82 0.60
N ASP A 375 -12.05 -24.11 1.59
CA ASP A 375 -11.85 -25.19 2.57
C ASP A 375 -13.05 -26.15 2.50
N ASP A 376 -12.78 -27.42 2.26
CA ASP A 376 -13.80 -28.48 2.26
C ASP A 376 -14.00 -29.15 3.63
N GLY A 377 -13.28 -28.69 4.66
CA GLY A 377 -13.28 -29.23 6.01
C GLY A 377 -12.12 -30.19 6.29
N GLU A 378 -11.38 -30.62 5.25
CA GLU A 378 -10.19 -31.45 5.38
C GLU A 378 -8.91 -30.73 4.92
N ARG A 379 -9.00 -30.01 3.79
CA ARG A 379 -7.85 -29.32 3.18
C ARG A 379 -8.24 -27.95 2.62
N MET A 380 -7.25 -27.06 2.64
CA MET A 380 -7.32 -25.81 1.89
C MET A 380 -7.02 -26.07 0.42
N HIS A 381 -7.76 -25.39 -0.45
CA HIS A 381 -7.65 -25.47 -1.89
C HIS A 381 -7.42 -24.08 -2.47
N VAL A 382 -6.59 -24.01 -3.50
CA VAL A 382 -6.69 -22.92 -4.48
C VAL A 382 -7.55 -23.44 -5.62
N VAL A 383 -8.71 -22.83 -5.82
CA VAL A 383 -9.58 -23.14 -6.95
C VAL A 383 -9.28 -22.15 -8.06
N HIS A 384 -8.73 -22.65 -9.17
CA HIS A 384 -8.40 -21.85 -10.34
C HIS A 384 -9.25 -22.30 -11.52
N ASP A 385 -10.09 -21.40 -12.04
CA ASP A 385 -11.08 -21.68 -13.09
C ASP A 385 -11.92 -22.96 -12.85
N GLY A 386 -12.35 -23.13 -11.60
CA GLY A 386 -13.14 -24.29 -11.17
C GLY A 386 -12.34 -25.56 -10.88
N VAL A 387 -11.01 -25.56 -11.08
CA VAL A 387 -10.12 -26.70 -10.79
C VAL A 387 -9.47 -26.53 -9.42
N PRO A 388 -9.82 -27.35 -8.41
CA PRO A 388 -9.23 -27.27 -7.08
C PRO A 388 -7.84 -27.92 -7.02
N THR A 389 -6.86 -27.21 -6.48
CA THR A 389 -5.52 -27.74 -6.14
C THR A 389 -5.35 -27.76 -4.62
N PRO A 390 -5.14 -28.94 -3.98
CA PRO A 390 -5.11 -29.07 -2.52
C PRO A 390 -3.75 -28.73 -1.91
N PHE A 391 -3.77 -28.16 -0.71
CA PHE A 391 -2.61 -27.84 0.13
C PHE A 391 -2.88 -28.14 1.61
N ASP A 392 -1.82 -28.31 2.42
CA ASP A 392 -1.96 -28.51 3.87
C ASP A 392 -2.56 -27.28 4.56
N SER A 393 -2.18 -26.08 4.10
CA SER A 393 -2.77 -24.80 4.46
C SER A 393 -2.25 -23.71 3.51
N VAL A 394 -3.10 -22.73 3.19
CA VAL A 394 -2.76 -21.55 2.39
C VAL A 394 -2.92 -20.31 3.28
N ILE A 395 -1.96 -19.39 3.24
CA ILE A 395 -2.05 -18.14 3.99
C ILE A 395 -3.02 -17.20 3.28
N ALA A 396 -4.18 -16.96 3.89
CA ALA A 396 -5.16 -16.00 3.38
C ALA A 396 -4.57 -14.59 3.25
N GLY A 397 -5.07 -13.82 2.29
CA GLY A 397 -4.57 -12.51 1.87
C GLY A 397 -3.38 -12.55 0.92
N THR A 398 -2.77 -13.72 0.66
CA THR A 398 -1.55 -13.83 -0.17
C THR A 398 -1.81 -14.29 -1.60
N LEU A 399 -3.03 -14.73 -1.92
CA LEU A 399 -3.39 -15.15 -3.27
C LEU A 399 -3.36 -13.93 -4.21
N VAL A 400 -2.63 -14.09 -5.32
CA VAL A 400 -2.53 -13.10 -6.40
C VAL A 400 -2.71 -13.78 -7.74
N HIS A 401 -3.32 -13.06 -8.66
CA HIS A 401 -3.42 -13.46 -10.06
C HIS A 401 -2.50 -12.57 -10.89
N ALA A 402 -1.91 -13.12 -11.94
CA ALA A 402 -1.15 -12.33 -12.89
C ALA A 402 -2.07 -11.34 -13.63
N GLU A 403 -1.55 -10.17 -14.01
CA GLU A 403 -2.36 -9.21 -14.77
C GLU A 403 -2.88 -9.81 -16.09
N GLU A 404 -2.02 -10.56 -16.78
CA GLU A 404 -2.30 -11.15 -18.10
C GLU A 404 -2.12 -12.67 -18.06
N GLY A 405 -2.98 -13.46 -18.71
CA GLY A 405 -2.86 -14.92 -18.77
C GLY A 405 -3.15 -15.64 -17.44
N PRO A 406 -3.13 -16.99 -17.41
CA PRO A 406 -3.78 -17.82 -16.37
C PRO A 406 -2.95 -18.04 -15.09
N SER A 407 -1.87 -17.30 -14.89
CA SER A 407 -0.94 -17.64 -13.79
C SER A 407 -1.41 -17.05 -12.46
N TRP A 408 -1.25 -17.83 -11.40
CA TRP A 408 -1.54 -17.38 -10.03
C TRP A 408 -0.43 -17.81 -9.08
N ALA A 409 -0.36 -17.13 -7.94
CA ALA A 409 0.58 -17.47 -6.88
C ALA A 409 -0.01 -17.23 -5.49
N CYS A 410 0.45 -18.00 -4.51
CA CYS A 410 0.09 -17.81 -3.11
C CYS A 410 1.19 -18.32 -2.18
N LEU A 411 1.05 -18.04 -0.89
CA LEU A 411 1.92 -18.56 0.14
C LEU A 411 1.29 -19.78 0.82
N VAL A 412 2.03 -20.89 0.86
CA VAL A 412 1.57 -22.17 1.39
C VAL A 412 2.44 -22.59 2.58
N VAL A 413 1.80 -23.14 3.62
CA VAL A 413 2.47 -23.84 4.71
C VAL A 413 2.64 -25.29 4.32
N ASP A 414 3.88 -25.76 4.21
CA ASP A 414 4.19 -27.19 4.07
C ASP A 414 4.51 -27.76 5.47
N ARG A 415 3.61 -28.61 5.98
CA ARG A 415 3.76 -29.17 7.33
C ARG A 415 4.88 -30.21 7.38
N ALA A 416 5.09 -30.97 6.32
CA ALA A 416 6.12 -31.99 6.24
C ALA A 416 7.52 -31.37 6.19
N ALA A 417 7.69 -30.33 5.40
CA ALA A 417 8.95 -29.59 5.30
C ALA A 417 9.17 -28.60 6.46
N ARG A 418 8.12 -28.30 7.26
CA ARG A 418 8.11 -27.27 8.30
C ARG A 418 8.55 -25.90 7.78
N ARG A 419 8.12 -25.55 6.56
CA ARG A 419 8.52 -24.33 5.85
C ARG A 419 7.36 -23.72 5.08
N LEU A 420 7.50 -22.43 4.78
CA LEU A 420 6.62 -21.70 3.88
C LEU A 420 7.16 -21.77 2.45
N PHE A 421 6.26 -21.88 1.48
CA PHE A 421 6.60 -21.86 0.06
C PHE A 421 5.74 -20.87 -0.70
N ILE A 422 6.38 -20.08 -1.57
CA ILE A 422 5.68 -19.44 -2.68
C ILE A 422 5.39 -20.54 -3.70
N VAL A 423 4.09 -20.72 -3.96
CA VAL A 423 3.56 -21.62 -4.97
C VAL A 423 3.15 -20.80 -6.19
N ILE A 424 3.53 -21.26 -7.38
CA ILE A 424 3.09 -20.70 -8.65
C ILE A 424 2.47 -21.83 -9.46
N ASP A 425 1.22 -21.66 -9.89
CA ASP A 425 0.47 -22.62 -10.71
C ASP A 425 0.52 -24.05 -10.12
N GLY A 426 0.32 -24.16 -8.81
CA GLY A 426 0.33 -25.43 -8.07
C GLY A 426 1.70 -26.00 -7.72
N ALA A 427 2.80 -25.45 -8.26
CA ALA A 427 4.15 -25.93 -7.98
C ALA A 427 4.87 -25.06 -6.93
N LYS A 428 5.46 -25.70 -5.91
CA LYS A 428 6.37 -25.04 -4.96
C LYS A 428 7.60 -24.53 -5.71
N LYS A 429 7.79 -23.21 -5.77
CA LYS A 429 8.90 -22.59 -6.51
C LYS A 429 10.02 -22.10 -5.60
N ARG A 430 9.66 -21.48 -4.48
CA ARG A 430 10.63 -20.85 -3.57
C ARG A 430 10.23 -21.11 -2.13
N ALA A 431 11.16 -21.62 -1.33
CA ALA A 431 10.99 -21.67 0.11
C ALA A 431 11.31 -20.29 0.70
N LEU A 432 10.50 -19.82 1.65
CA LEU A 432 10.87 -18.69 2.49
C LEU A 432 11.72 -19.18 3.67
N ASP A 433 12.71 -18.39 4.05
CA ASP A 433 13.51 -18.63 5.25
C ASP A 433 12.81 -18.03 6.48
N GLY A 434 12.95 -18.67 7.64
CA GLY A 434 12.45 -18.17 8.92
C GLY A 434 13.14 -16.88 9.35
N GLU A 435 14.42 -16.71 9.01
CA GLU A 435 15.16 -15.45 9.26
C GLU A 435 14.64 -14.31 8.37
N GLU A 436 14.30 -14.60 7.12
CA GLU A 436 13.74 -13.63 6.18
C GLU A 436 12.35 -13.15 6.63
N LEU A 437 11.51 -14.08 7.11
CA LEU A 437 10.21 -13.75 7.69
C LEU A 437 10.37 -12.97 8.99
N ALA A 438 11.30 -13.36 9.88
CA ALA A 438 11.55 -12.65 11.12
C ALA A 438 12.03 -11.22 10.86
N ALA A 439 13.01 -11.02 9.99
CA ALA A 439 13.55 -9.70 9.63
C ALA A 439 12.47 -8.76 9.06
N ALA A 440 11.56 -9.29 8.24
CA ALA A 440 10.43 -8.54 7.71
C ALA A 440 9.40 -8.17 8.77
N MET A 441 9.17 -9.04 9.76
CA MET A 441 8.19 -8.84 10.84
C MET A 441 8.75 -8.01 12.02
N THR A 442 10.08 -7.84 12.13
CA THR A 442 10.75 -7.05 13.18
C THR A 442 11.04 -5.60 12.80
N GLN A 443 10.58 -5.12 11.62
CA GLN A 443 10.72 -3.70 11.29
C GLN A 443 9.84 -2.85 12.24
N PRO A 444 10.37 -1.86 12.97
CA PRO A 444 9.65 -1.09 14.00
C PRO A 444 8.34 -0.40 13.57
N ARG A 445 8.08 -0.24 12.27
CA ARG A 445 6.77 0.20 11.75
C ARG A 445 5.66 -0.86 11.88
N LEU A 446 5.99 -2.10 12.26
CA LEU A 446 5.10 -3.27 12.29
C LEU A 446 4.83 -3.81 13.70
N GLU A 447 5.39 -3.19 14.75
CA GLU A 447 5.17 -3.67 16.11
C GLU A 447 3.78 -3.26 16.66
N THR A 448 2.78 -4.13 16.50
CA THR A 448 1.69 -4.26 17.48
C THR A 448 0.89 -5.55 17.27
N ARG A 449 1.31 -6.62 17.97
CA ARG A 449 0.63 -7.84 18.50
C ARG A 449 -0.80 -8.24 18.06
N ALA A 450 -1.17 -7.98 16.82
CA ALA A 450 -2.23 -8.65 16.08
C ALA A 450 -1.64 -8.86 14.67
N LEU A 451 -1.84 -10.01 14.02
CA LEU A 451 -1.62 -10.09 12.57
C LEU A 451 -2.50 -8.99 11.95
N ARG A 452 -1.93 -7.86 11.53
CA ARG A 452 -2.70 -6.74 10.97
C ARG A 452 -2.70 -6.91 9.45
N ALA A 453 -3.73 -6.42 8.76
CA ALA A 453 -3.85 -6.45 7.30
C ALA A 453 -2.59 -5.97 6.52
N ARG A 454 -1.71 -5.19 7.16
CA ARG A 454 -0.40 -4.78 6.63
C ARG A 454 0.60 -5.93 6.46
N ASP A 455 0.59 -6.92 7.35
CA ASP A 455 1.47 -8.10 7.26
C ASP A 455 1.07 -8.96 6.06
N ALA A 456 -0.25 -9.11 5.86
CA ALA A 456 -0.81 -9.79 4.70
C ALA A 456 -0.45 -9.07 3.39
N GLU A 457 -0.53 -7.73 3.35
CA GLU A 457 -0.16 -6.94 2.18
C GLU A 457 1.34 -7.05 1.84
N LEU A 458 2.23 -7.04 2.84
CA LEU A 458 3.66 -7.27 2.62
C LEU A 458 3.92 -8.63 1.98
N LEU A 459 3.36 -9.69 2.57
CA LEU A 459 3.49 -11.06 2.05
C LEU A 459 2.87 -11.19 0.66
N ARG A 460 1.72 -10.55 0.41
CA ARG A 460 1.08 -10.51 -0.90
C ARG A 460 1.98 -9.87 -1.95
N ARG A 461 2.65 -8.77 -1.62
CA ARG A 461 3.65 -8.12 -2.51
C ARG A 461 4.83 -9.04 -2.80
N TRP A 462 5.30 -9.80 -1.83
CA TRP A 462 6.37 -10.78 -2.06
C TRP A 462 5.96 -11.87 -3.03
N VAL A 463 4.75 -12.41 -2.86
CA VAL A 463 4.18 -13.41 -3.78
C VAL A 463 4.02 -12.81 -5.19
N ALA A 464 3.49 -11.58 -5.30
CA ALA A 464 3.34 -10.88 -6.57
C ALA A 464 4.68 -10.61 -7.27
N ALA A 465 5.71 -10.21 -6.52
CA ALA A 465 7.06 -9.99 -7.05
C ALA A 465 7.63 -11.29 -7.64
N GLU A 466 7.51 -12.42 -6.94
CA GLU A 466 7.99 -13.72 -7.43
C GLU A 466 7.25 -14.16 -8.70
N LEU A 467 5.93 -13.97 -8.74
CA LEU A 467 5.12 -14.22 -9.94
C LEU A 467 5.57 -13.35 -11.14
N GLY A 468 5.96 -12.09 -10.90
CA GLY A 468 6.50 -11.18 -11.91
C GLY A 468 7.94 -11.51 -12.35
N ILE A 469 8.81 -11.96 -11.44
CA ILE A 469 10.22 -12.30 -11.73
C ILE A 469 10.31 -13.48 -12.70
N THR A 470 9.43 -14.48 -12.56
CA THR A 470 9.37 -15.63 -13.47
C THR A 470 8.89 -15.29 -14.89
N ARG A 471 8.38 -14.07 -15.11
CA ARG A 471 7.82 -13.58 -16.37
C ARG A 471 8.72 -12.67 -17.21
N ARG A 472 10.02 -12.50 -16.89
CA ARG A 472 10.90 -11.75 -17.81
C ARG A 472 10.82 -12.36 -19.22
N PRO A 473 10.46 -11.57 -20.26
CA PRO A 473 10.48 -12.07 -21.63
C PRO A 473 11.92 -12.46 -21.99
N LYS A 474 12.07 -13.44 -22.89
CA LYS A 474 13.33 -13.66 -23.60
C LYS A 474 13.86 -12.30 -24.07
N ALA A 475 15.11 -12.01 -23.75
CA ALA A 475 15.84 -10.88 -24.31
C ALA A 475 15.53 -10.81 -25.81
N HIS A 476 15.04 -9.67 -26.29
CA HIS A 476 14.99 -9.43 -27.72
C HIS A 476 16.42 -9.58 -28.23
N ALA A 477 16.64 -10.61 -29.05
CA ALA A 477 17.89 -10.84 -29.72
C ALA A 477 18.05 -9.74 -30.77
N ARG A 478 18.98 -8.82 -30.46
CA ARG A 478 19.65 -7.83 -31.32
C ARG A 478 18.82 -6.96 -32.24
#